data_AF-A0A534TPL4-F1
#
_entry.id   AF-A0A534TPL4-F1
#
_cell.length_a   1.000
_cell.length_b   1.000
_cell.length_c   1.000
_cell.angle_alpha   90.00
_cell.angle_beta   90.00
_cell.angle_gamma   90.00
#
_symmetry.space_group_name_H-M   'P 1'
#
loop_
_entity.id
_entity.type
_entity.pdbx_description
1 polymer ?
#
loop_
_entity_poly.entity_id
_entity_poly.type
_entity_poly.pdbx_seq_one_letter_code
_entity_poly.pdbx_strand_id
1 'polypeptide(L)'
;MHYTACMTPEHQVLLSAVGAAVRRLRDDRAMTRRDLAERSGVSERFLAELEGGQGNISVARLQDVARALGSSAGELLFAAQHERTGRGVVALVGLRGAGKSTIGPALASRLRVPFVELDALVEKDAGLALEAIFQLHGEAYYRRLAREVLTRFLAETDAAVLATGGGIVTDPGSFKLLQKRCRTVWLQATPEEHWRRVLEQGDVRPGAANPQAQVELRALLKAREPLYAQAEMSVDTSRAGVDGAVEEIARKLG
;
A
#
# COMPACT_ATOMS: atom_id res chain seq x y z
N MET A 1 4.34 -21.95 -35.57
CA MET A 1 4.42 -22.29 -34.13
C MET A 1 3.76 -21.18 -33.35
N HIS A 2 2.48 -21.31 -33.02
CA HIS A 2 1.81 -20.40 -32.10
C HIS A 2 2.21 -20.79 -30.68
N TYR A 3 3.09 -19.99 -30.08
CA TYR A 3 3.45 -20.12 -28.67
C TYR A 3 2.28 -19.56 -27.85
N THR A 4 1.23 -20.37 -27.65
CA THR A 4 0.19 -20.04 -26.66
C THR A 4 0.78 -20.32 -25.29
N ALA A 5 1.68 -19.44 -24.84
CA ALA A 5 2.12 -19.44 -23.46
C ALA A 5 0.89 -19.21 -22.58
N CYS A 6 0.67 -20.10 -21.63
CA CYS A 6 -0.34 -19.91 -20.60
C CYS A 6 -0.06 -18.57 -19.92
N MET A 7 -0.94 -17.58 -20.11
CA MET A 7 -0.81 -16.28 -19.47
C MET A 7 -1.02 -16.48 -17.97
N THR A 8 0.03 -16.25 -17.19
CA THR A 8 -0.08 -16.24 -15.72
C THR A 8 -0.81 -14.97 -15.29
N PRO A 9 -1.43 -14.96 -14.09
CA PRO A 9 -2.00 -13.74 -13.51
C PRO A 9 -1.00 -12.58 -13.48
N GLU A 10 0.28 -12.86 -13.21
CA GLU A 10 1.36 -11.86 -13.24
C GLU A 10 1.59 -11.26 -14.63
N HIS A 11 1.55 -12.06 -15.69
CA HIS A 11 1.64 -11.56 -17.07
C HIS A 11 0.46 -10.64 -17.40
N GLN A 12 -0.76 -11.00 -16.95
CA GLN A 12 -1.95 -10.18 -17.18
C GLN A 12 -1.84 -8.81 -16.50
N VAL A 13 -1.35 -8.78 -15.25
CA VAL A 13 -1.12 -7.53 -14.51
C VAL A 13 -0.09 -6.65 -15.21
N LEU A 14 1.03 -7.22 -15.65
CA LEU A 14 2.06 -6.47 -16.38
C LEU A 14 1.51 -5.89 -17.69
N LEU A 15 0.78 -6.67 -18.48
CA LEU A 15 0.23 -6.22 -19.76
C LEU A 15 -0.84 -5.14 -19.57
N SER A 16 -1.70 -5.26 -18.55
CA SER A 16 -2.65 -4.22 -18.19
C SER A 16 -1.95 -2.92 -17.79
N ALA A 17 -0.88 -3.00 -17.00
CA ALA A 17 -0.12 -1.83 -16.57
C ALA A 17 0.63 -1.15 -17.72
N VAL A 18 1.22 -1.93 -18.64
CA VAL A 18 1.84 -1.42 -19.87
C VAL A 18 0.80 -0.76 -20.77
N GLY A 19 -0.37 -1.38 -20.93
CA GLY A 19 -1.47 -0.82 -21.70
C GLY A 19 -1.96 0.51 -21.15
N ALA A 20 -2.11 0.61 -19.82
CA ALA A 20 -2.51 1.83 -19.14
C ALA A 20 -1.46 2.95 -19.31
N ALA A 21 -0.17 2.63 -19.13
CA ALA A 21 0.93 3.56 -19.35
C ALA A 21 0.94 4.11 -20.79
N VAL A 22 0.75 3.24 -21.79
CA VAL A 22 0.64 3.63 -23.21
C VAL A 22 -0.55 4.55 -23.44
N ARG A 23 -1.74 4.19 -22.94
CA ARG A 23 -2.96 4.98 -23.07
C ARG A 23 -2.77 6.38 -22.50
N ARG A 24 -2.29 6.47 -21.27
CA ARG A 24 -2.05 7.75 -20.61
C ARG A 24 -1.07 8.60 -21.37
N LEU A 25 0.06 8.03 -21.77
CA LEU A 25 1.11 8.75 -22.48
C LEU A 25 0.63 9.26 -23.85
N ARG A 26 -0.29 8.53 -24.48
CA ARG A 26 -1.01 8.92 -25.70
C ARG A 26 -1.99 10.08 -25.43
N ASP A 27 -2.79 9.98 -24.38
CA ASP A 27 -3.77 11.00 -23.99
C ASP A 27 -3.06 12.32 -23.60
N ASP A 28 -1.95 12.24 -22.86
CA ASP A 28 -1.09 13.38 -22.48
C ASP A 28 -0.52 14.12 -23.70
N ARG A 29 -0.41 13.42 -24.85
CA ARG A 29 0.03 13.98 -26.14
C ARG A 29 -1.11 14.36 -27.06
N ALA A 30 -2.35 14.29 -26.58
CA ALA A 30 -3.56 14.53 -27.36
C ALA A 30 -3.61 13.72 -28.66
N MET A 31 -3.06 12.49 -28.66
CA MET A 31 -3.05 11.61 -29.82
C MET A 31 -4.26 10.67 -29.79
N THR A 32 -4.93 10.47 -30.91
CA THR A 32 -5.91 9.39 -31.03
C THR A 32 -5.20 8.04 -31.20
N ARG A 33 -5.91 6.92 -30.95
CA ARG A 33 -5.35 5.59 -31.23
C ARG A 33 -4.99 5.43 -32.72
N ARG A 34 -5.79 6.01 -33.61
CA ARG A 34 -5.51 6.06 -35.04
C ARG A 34 -4.20 6.80 -35.35
N ASP A 35 -3.98 7.97 -34.74
CA ASP A 35 -2.74 8.72 -34.96
C ASP A 35 -1.51 7.94 -34.48
N LEU A 36 -1.64 7.25 -33.33
CA LEU A 36 -0.58 6.40 -32.82
C LEU A 36 -0.34 5.19 -33.72
N ALA A 37 -1.39 4.57 -34.26
CA ALA A 37 -1.30 3.45 -35.19
C ALA A 37 -0.49 3.83 -36.45
N GLU A 38 -0.86 4.94 -37.07
CA GLU A 38 -0.20 5.47 -38.27
C GLU A 38 1.28 5.77 -38.00
N ARG A 39 1.62 6.36 -36.85
CA ARG A 39 3.01 6.72 -36.50
C ARG A 39 3.89 5.55 -36.07
N SER A 40 3.30 4.52 -35.44
CA SER A 40 4.04 3.36 -34.93
C SER A 40 4.11 2.20 -35.92
N GLY A 41 3.33 2.24 -37.01
CA GLY A 41 3.22 1.12 -37.96
C GLY A 41 2.46 -0.09 -37.39
N VAL A 42 1.71 0.10 -36.31
CA VAL A 42 0.94 -0.93 -35.63
C VAL A 42 -0.54 -0.72 -35.89
N SER A 43 -1.35 -1.79 -35.98
CA SER A 43 -2.78 -1.63 -36.26
C SER A 43 -3.53 -0.99 -35.09
N GLU A 44 -4.57 -0.21 -35.39
CA GLU A 44 -5.42 0.42 -34.37
C GLU A 44 -6.09 -0.62 -33.48
N ARG A 45 -6.49 -1.77 -34.05
CA ARG A 45 -7.01 -2.91 -33.28
C ARG A 45 -5.98 -3.45 -32.28
N PHE A 46 -4.73 -3.60 -32.71
CA PHE A 46 -3.67 -4.06 -31.81
C PHE A 46 -3.39 -3.04 -30.70
N LEU A 47 -3.45 -1.75 -30.99
CA LEU A 47 -3.36 -0.71 -29.96
C LEU A 47 -4.52 -0.76 -28.98
N ALA A 48 -5.74 -1.05 -29.44
CA ALA A 48 -6.89 -1.26 -28.55
C ALA A 48 -6.69 -2.50 -27.64
N GLU A 49 -6.18 -3.60 -28.19
CA GLU A 49 -5.84 -4.81 -27.44
C GLU A 49 -4.70 -4.56 -26.43
N LEU A 50 -3.66 -3.81 -26.83
CA LEU A 50 -2.55 -3.39 -25.99
C LEU A 50 -3.03 -2.50 -24.83
N GLU A 51 -3.73 -1.40 -25.13
CA GLU A 51 -4.25 -0.49 -24.11
C GLU A 51 -5.31 -1.15 -23.21
N GLY A 52 -5.93 -2.23 -23.67
CA GLY A 52 -6.83 -3.07 -22.88
C GLY A 52 -6.11 -4.16 -22.06
N GLY A 53 -4.78 -4.30 -22.19
CA GLY A 53 -3.99 -5.34 -21.52
C GLY A 53 -4.24 -6.76 -22.02
N GLN A 54 -4.85 -6.93 -23.20
CA GLN A 54 -5.24 -8.22 -23.77
C GLN A 54 -4.18 -8.77 -24.76
N GLY A 55 -3.22 -7.94 -25.18
CA GLY A 55 -2.22 -8.30 -26.19
C GLY A 55 -0.81 -8.45 -25.63
N ASN A 56 -0.22 -9.64 -25.77
CA ASN A 56 1.20 -9.82 -25.51
C ASN A 56 2.03 -9.14 -26.62
N ILE A 57 2.70 -8.03 -26.27
CA ILE A 57 3.49 -7.22 -27.21
C ILE A 57 4.94 -7.66 -27.21
N SER A 58 5.53 -7.80 -28.40
CA SER A 58 6.98 -8.01 -28.50
C SER A 58 7.72 -6.73 -28.09
N VAL A 59 8.91 -6.87 -27.51
CA VAL A 59 9.73 -5.72 -27.10
C VAL A 59 10.02 -4.78 -28.27
N ALA A 60 10.21 -5.32 -29.48
CA ALA A 60 10.40 -4.53 -30.69
C ALA A 60 9.17 -3.65 -31.00
N ARG A 61 7.96 -4.22 -30.99
CA ARG A 61 6.73 -3.43 -31.23
C ARG A 61 6.45 -2.43 -30.11
N LEU A 62 6.76 -2.79 -28.86
CA LEU A 62 6.66 -1.85 -27.75
C LEU A 62 7.58 -0.65 -27.96
N GLN A 63 8.80 -0.88 -28.47
CA GLN A 63 9.75 0.19 -28.80
C GLN A 63 9.26 1.09 -29.94
N ASP A 64 8.57 0.53 -30.95
CA ASP A 64 7.97 1.32 -32.04
C ASP A 64 6.84 2.23 -31.53
N VAL A 65 5.94 1.68 -30.71
CA VAL A 65 4.88 2.43 -30.03
C VAL A 65 5.47 3.52 -29.13
N ALA A 66 6.49 3.18 -28.34
CA ALA A 66 7.16 4.13 -27.45
C ALA A 66 7.78 5.31 -28.21
N ARG A 67 8.48 5.05 -29.34
CA ARG A 67 9.05 6.11 -30.18
C ARG A 67 7.99 7.01 -30.80
N ALA A 68 6.88 6.43 -31.27
CA ALA A 68 5.77 7.21 -31.80
C ALA A 68 5.13 8.12 -30.73
N LEU A 69 5.21 7.70 -29.46
CA LEU A 69 4.90 8.48 -28.28
C LEU A 69 6.07 9.34 -27.79
N GLY A 70 7.17 9.51 -28.52
CA GLY A 70 8.32 10.32 -28.04
C GLY A 70 8.86 9.88 -26.68
N SER A 71 8.96 8.57 -26.45
CA SER A 71 9.48 7.92 -25.23
C SER A 71 10.29 6.68 -25.61
N SER A 72 10.72 5.89 -24.63
CA SER A 72 11.40 4.60 -24.82
C SER A 72 10.60 3.43 -24.24
N ALA A 73 10.84 2.20 -24.73
CA ALA A 73 10.20 1.02 -24.13
C ALA A 73 10.56 0.88 -22.64
N GLY A 74 11.78 1.26 -22.25
CA GLY A 74 12.21 1.26 -20.85
C GLY A 74 11.42 2.24 -19.98
N GLU A 75 11.18 3.45 -20.47
CA GLU A 75 10.35 4.45 -19.78
C GLU A 75 8.89 3.99 -19.64
N LEU A 76 8.33 3.37 -20.68
CA LEU A 76 6.97 2.80 -20.61
C LEU A 76 6.88 1.65 -19.61
N LEU A 77 7.86 0.75 -19.58
CA LEU A 77 7.90 -0.34 -18.60
C LEU A 77 8.06 0.21 -17.17
N PHE A 78 8.90 1.22 -17.00
CA PHE A 78 9.05 1.91 -15.72
C PHE A 78 7.75 2.61 -15.29
N ALA A 79 7.07 3.30 -16.21
CA ALA A 79 5.78 3.92 -15.96
C ALA A 79 4.70 2.88 -15.65
N ALA A 80 4.69 1.73 -16.33
CA ALA A 80 3.80 0.61 -16.07
C ALA A 80 3.98 0.04 -14.65
N GLN A 81 5.24 -0.11 -14.20
CA GLN A 81 5.51 -0.47 -12.80
C GLN A 81 4.93 0.55 -11.81
N HIS A 82 4.83 1.82 -12.23
CA HIS A 82 4.21 2.88 -11.44
C HIS A 82 2.69 2.92 -11.62
N GLU A 83 2.12 2.52 -12.75
CA GLU A 83 0.66 2.48 -12.99
C GLU A 83 -0.05 1.33 -12.24
N ARG A 84 0.71 0.38 -11.68
CA ARG A 84 0.23 -0.50 -10.59
C ARG A 84 -0.27 0.29 -9.36
N THR A 85 -0.13 1.63 -9.34
CA THR A 85 -0.71 2.55 -8.36
C THR A 85 -2.22 2.79 -8.51
N GLY A 86 -3.02 1.73 -8.66
CA GLY A 86 -4.21 1.74 -7.83
C GLY A 86 -3.72 1.88 -6.38
N ARG A 87 -4.34 2.72 -5.54
CA ARG A 87 -4.11 2.63 -4.09
C ARG A 87 -4.78 1.35 -3.56
N GLY A 88 -4.45 0.19 -4.13
CA GLY A 88 -5.04 -1.10 -3.78
C GLY A 88 -4.60 -1.58 -2.41
N VAL A 89 -3.53 -0.98 -1.86
CA VAL A 89 -3.14 -1.17 -0.47
C VAL A 89 -3.90 -0.21 0.43
N VAL A 90 -4.61 -0.76 1.41
CA VAL A 90 -5.25 -0.02 2.50
C VAL A 90 -4.32 -0.06 3.72
N ALA A 91 -3.74 1.08 4.09
CA ALA A 91 -2.80 1.17 5.20
C ALA A 91 -3.51 1.63 6.48
N LEU A 92 -3.58 0.76 7.48
CA LEU A 92 -4.13 1.05 8.80
C LEU A 92 -3.06 1.70 9.68
N VAL A 93 -3.32 2.93 10.11
CA VAL A 93 -2.49 3.69 11.05
C VAL A 93 -3.24 3.91 12.36
N GLY A 94 -2.51 4.01 13.46
CA GLY A 94 -3.08 4.25 14.78
C GLY A 94 -2.18 3.68 15.87
N LEU A 95 -2.39 4.13 17.10
CA LEU A 95 -1.57 3.66 18.22
C LEU A 95 -1.82 2.18 18.53
N ARG A 96 -0.95 1.55 19.32
CA ARG A 96 -1.20 0.20 19.85
C ARG A 96 -2.54 0.18 20.60
N GLY A 97 -3.32 -0.89 20.47
CA GLY A 97 -4.69 -0.96 20.99
C GLY A 97 -5.77 -0.30 20.11
N ALA A 98 -5.40 0.35 18.99
CA ALA A 98 -6.39 0.90 18.04
C ALA A 98 -7.23 -0.17 17.31
N GLY A 99 -6.93 -1.47 17.49
CA GLY A 99 -7.65 -2.56 16.82
C GLY A 99 -7.11 -2.95 15.44
N LYS A 100 -5.91 -2.50 15.03
CA LYS A 100 -5.32 -2.85 13.72
C LYS A 100 -5.21 -4.36 13.47
N SER A 101 -4.80 -5.15 14.47
CA SER A 101 -4.68 -6.60 14.37
C SER A 101 -6.03 -7.34 14.40
N THR A 102 -7.13 -6.64 14.68
CA THR A 102 -8.49 -7.19 14.66
C THR A 102 -9.26 -6.73 13.42
N ILE A 103 -9.29 -5.42 13.17
CA ILE A 103 -9.92 -4.80 11.99
C ILE A 103 -9.18 -5.19 10.71
N GLY A 104 -7.85 -5.30 10.75
CA GLY A 104 -7.02 -5.61 9.59
C GLY A 104 -7.39 -6.93 8.90
N PRO A 105 -7.33 -8.08 9.60
CA PRO A 105 -7.73 -9.37 9.04
C PRO A 105 -9.19 -9.41 8.57
N ALA A 106 -10.10 -8.80 9.33
CA ALA A 106 -11.53 -8.75 8.98
C ALA A 106 -11.78 -7.93 7.71
N LEU A 107 -11.15 -6.76 7.60
CA LEU A 107 -11.21 -5.92 6.41
C LEU A 107 -10.57 -6.61 5.19
N ALA A 108 -9.43 -7.27 5.38
CA ALA A 108 -8.75 -8.01 4.32
C ALA A 108 -9.65 -9.13 3.77
N SER A 109 -10.31 -9.88 4.65
CA SER A 109 -11.28 -10.91 4.29
C SER A 109 -12.47 -10.32 3.51
N ARG A 110 -13.01 -9.19 3.97
CA ARG A 110 -14.12 -8.48 3.32
C ARG A 110 -13.78 -7.95 1.93
N LEU A 111 -12.54 -7.47 1.74
CA LEU A 111 -12.02 -6.96 0.48
C LEU A 111 -11.43 -8.07 -0.42
N ARG A 112 -11.30 -9.30 0.10
CA ARG A 112 -10.67 -10.45 -0.58
C ARG A 112 -9.23 -10.19 -1.01
N VAL A 113 -8.46 -9.55 -0.12
CA VAL A 113 -7.03 -9.24 -0.30
C VAL A 113 -6.24 -9.77 0.88
N PRO A 114 -4.92 -9.98 0.78
CA PRO A 114 -4.10 -10.41 1.91
C PRO A 114 -4.03 -9.34 3.02
N PHE A 115 -3.91 -9.82 4.26
CA PHE A 115 -3.54 -8.99 5.41
C PHE A 115 -2.04 -9.13 5.68
N VAL A 116 -1.37 -8.01 5.94
CA VAL A 116 0.07 -7.95 6.19
C VAL A 116 0.36 -6.98 7.33
N GLU A 117 1.28 -7.33 8.21
CA GLU A 117 1.80 -6.44 9.25
C GLU A 117 3.21 -5.99 8.88
N LEU A 118 3.45 -4.68 8.84
CA LEU A 118 4.77 -4.13 8.48
C LEU A 118 5.86 -4.63 9.44
N ASP A 119 5.53 -4.72 10.73
CA ASP A 119 6.44 -5.20 11.77
C ASP A 119 6.87 -6.65 11.52
N ALA A 120 5.94 -7.54 11.15
CA ALA A 120 6.25 -8.93 10.80
C ALA A 120 7.11 -9.02 9.52
N LEU A 121 6.88 -8.13 8.55
CA LEU A 121 7.76 -8.05 7.37
C LEU A 121 9.18 -7.61 7.74
N VAL A 122 9.32 -6.65 8.65
CA VAL A 122 10.62 -6.18 9.13
C VAL A 122 11.37 -7.28 9.88
N GLU A 123 10.70 -8.02 10.78
CA GLU A 123 11.31 -9.15 11.48
C GLU A 123 11.77 -10.24 10.52
N LYS A 124 10.95 -10.55 9.51
CA LYS A 124 11.28 -11.52 8.47
C LYS A 124 12.49 -11.09 7.64
N ASP A 125 12.57 -9.83 7.24
CA ASP A 125 13.70 -9.30 6.46
C ASP A 125 14.99 -9.22 7.30
N ALA A 126 14.88 -8.86 8.59
CA ALA A 126 16.01 -8.79 9.51
C ALA A 126 16.50 -10.15 10.03
N GLY A 127 15.63 -11.16 10.04
CA GLY A 127 15.88 -12.42 10.74
C GLY A 127 15.95 -12.29 12.28
N LEU A 128 15.39 -11.21 12.83
CA LEU A 128 15.43 -10.86 14.25
C LEU A 128 14.06 -10.41 14.73
N ALA A 129 13.70 -10.74 15.97
CA ALA A 129 12.52 -10.18 16.62
C ALA A 129 12.66 -8.66 16.80
N LEU A 130 11.55 -7.91 16.75
CA LEU A 130 11.56 -6.45 16.89
C LEU A 130 12.26 -5.98 18.16
N GLU A 131 12.04 -6.68 19.27
CA GLU A 131 12.66 -6.39 20.57
C GLU A 131 14.19 -6.42 20.48
N ALA A 132 14.74 -7.43 19.79
CA ALA A 132 16.17 -7.54 19.56
C ALA A 132 16.69 -6.42 18.65
N ILE A 133 15.94 -6.06 17.61
CA ILE A 133 16.28 -4.93 16.73
C ILE A 133 16.37 -3.63 17.53
N PHE A 134 15.38 -3.34 18.39
CA PHE A 134 15.38 -2.14 19.22
C PHE A 134 16.50 -2.14 20.27
N GLN A 135 16.77 -3.28 20.91
CA GLN A 135 17.83 -3.38 21.93
C GLN A 135 19.23 -3.24 21.35
N LEU A 136 19.50 -3.87 20.20
CA LEU A 136 20.84 -3.93 19.59
C LEU A 136 21.15 -2.72 18.72
N HIS A 137 20.15 -2.20 17.99
CA HIS A 137 20.36 -1.21 16.94
C HIS A 137 19.57 0.09 17.14
N GLY A 138 18.59 0.09 18.05
CA GLY A 138 17.79 1.27 18.37
C GLY A 138 16.73 1.63 17.34
N GLU A 139 15.94 2.66 17.66
CA GLU A 139 14.77 3.05 16.88
C GLU A 139 15.12 3.64 15.50
N ALA A 140 16.24 4.36 15.38
CA ALA A 140 16.67 4.95 14.11
C ALA A 140 16.97 3.88 13.06
N TYR A 141 17.59 2.77 13.47
CA TYR A 141 17.84 1.63 12.59
C TYR A 141 16.54 0.96 12.16
N TYR A 142 15.62 0.69 13.11
CA TYR A 142 14.31 0.14 12.79
C TYR A 142 13.55 1.02 11.78
N ARG A 143 13.54 2.35 11.96
CA ARG A 143 12.85 3.27 11.03
C ARG A 143 13.39 3.16 9.60
N ARG A 144 14.72 3.09 9.46
CA ARG A 144 15.37 2.91 8.15
C ARG A 144 14.94 1.59 7.51
N LEU A 145 15.03 0.50 8.27
CA LEU A 145 14.66 -0.83 7.78
C LEU A 145 13.16 -0.92 7.43
N ALA A 146 12.28 -0.41 8.29
CA ALA A 146 10.84 -0.35 8.05
C ALA A 146 10.50 0.42 6.77
N ARG A 147 11.21 1.53 6.49
CA ARG A 147 11.04 2.29 5.25
C ARG A 147 11.49 1.50 4.02
N GLU A 148 12.62 0.81 4.08
CA GLU A 148 13.14 -0.03 2.99
C GLU A 148 12.16 -1.18 2.68
N VAL A 149 11.71 -1.89 3.71
CA VAL A 149 10.72 -2.98 3.61
C VAL A 149 9.39 -2.48 3.07
N LEU A 150 8.88 -1.34 3.58
CA LEU A 150 7.65 -0.73 3.10
C LEU A 150 7.75 -0.35 1.62
N THR A 151 8.89 0.21 1.20
CA THR A 151 9.11 0.61 -0.20
C THR A 151 9.05 -0.59 -1.13
N ARG A 152 9.73 -1.69 -0.75
CA ARG A 152 9.72 -2.95 -1.52
C ARG A 152 8.31 -3.56 -1.57
N PHE A 153 7.66 -3.68 -0.42
CA PHE A 153 6.30 -4.20 -0.31
C PHE A 153 5.31 -3.47 -1.23
N LEU A 154 5.33 -2.14 -1.24
CA LEU A 154 4.43 -1.32 -2.07
C LEU A 154 4.79 -1.30 -3.56
N ALA A 155 5.99 -1.76 -3.93
CA ALA A 155 6.39 -1.95 -5.33
C ALA A 155 5.93 -3.30 -5.88
N GLU A 156 5.82 -4.31 -5.02
CA GLU A 156 5.53 -5.71 -5.39
C GLU A 156 4.07 -6.11 -5.15
N THR A 157 3.31 -5.32 -4.38
CA THR A 157 1.95 -5.65 -3.95
C THR A 157 0.90 -4.81 -4.68
N ASP A 158 -0.03 -5.46 -5.37
CA ASP A 158 -1.13 -4.78 -6.07
C ASP A 158 -2.27 -4.39 -5.12
N ALA A 159 -2.66 -5.27 -4.20
CA ALA A 159 -3.69 -5.01 -3.21
C ALA A 159 -3.47 -5.79 -1.91
N ALA A 160 -3.68 -5.12 -0.78
CA ALA A 160 -3.53 -5.70 0.56
C ALA A 160 -4.15 -4.77 1.62
N VAL A 161 -4.43 -5.31 2.80
CA VAL A 161 -4.58 -4.51 4.01
C VAL A 161 -3.27 -4.57 4.80
N LEU A 162 -2.64 -3.41 4.99
CA LEU A 162 -1.37 -3.27 5.69
C LEU A 162 -1.59 -2.65 7.08
N ALA A 163 -1.32 -3.38 8.15
CA ALA A 163 -1.19 -2.80 9.48
C ALA A 163 0.23 -2.26 9.69
N THR A 164 0.32 -1.04 10.22
CA THR A 164 1.60 -0.35 10.48
C THR A 164 1.89 -0.24 11.97
N GLY A 165 3.16 -0.16 12.34
CA GLY A 165 3.56 0.16 13.71
C GLY A 165 3.09 1.55 14.14
N GLY A 166 2.72 1.74 15.41
CA GLY A 166 2.16 3.01 15.91
C GLY A 166 3.11 4.22 15.85
N GLY A 167 4.38 4.01 15.49
CA GLY A 167 5.37 5.07 15.26
C GLY A 167 5.51 5.50 13.80
N ILE A 168 4.83 4.86 12.85
CA ILE A 168 5.05 5.11 11.41
C ILE A 168 4.82 6.58 11.02
N VAL A 169 3.86 7.24 11.67
CA VAL A 169 3.48 8.63 11.40
C VAL A 169 4.53 9.64 11.86
N THR A 170 5.45 9.25 12.75
CA THR A 170 6.52 10.13 13.22
C THR A 170 7.77 10.08 12.33
N ASP A 171 7.80 9.20 11.33
CA ASP A 171 8.79 9.25 10.25
C ASP A 171 8.16 9.87 8.99
N PRO A 172 8.48 11.13 8.65
CA PRO A 172 7.86 11.82 7.51
C PRO A 172 8.07 11.11 6.17
N GLY A 173 9.20 10.38 6.02
CA GLY A 173 9.51 9.65 4.80
C GLY A 173 8.55 8.49 4.55
N SER A 174 8.38 7.63 5.55
CA SER A 174 7.47 6.49 5.48
C SER A 174 6.02 6.91 5.40
N PHE A 175 5.61 7.93 6.17
CA PHE A 175 4.22 8.35 6.16
C PHE A 175 3.81 9.03 4.84
N LYS A 176 4.68 9.87 4.25
CA LYS A 176 4.44 10.43 2.90
C LYS A 176 4.36 9.32 1.84
N LEU A 177 5.16 8.27 1.97
CA LEU A 177 5.09 7.11 1.08
C LEU A 177 3.72 6.42 1.18
N LEU A 178 3.22 6.18 2.39
CA LEU A 178 1.87 5.64 2.62
C LEU A 178 0.80 6.54 2.01
N GLN A 179 0.83 7.85 2.31
CA GLN A 179 -0.14 8.80 1.77
C GLN A 179 -0.13 8.87 0.23
N LYS A 180 1.02 8.66 -0.41
CA LYS A 180 1.13 8.66 -1.87
C LYS A 180 0.61 7.36 -2.49
N ARG A 181 0.90 6.21 -1.88
CA ARG A 181 0.76 4.87 -2.49
C ARG A 181 -0.40 4.04 -1.94
N CYS A 182 -0.99 4.41 -0.81
CA CYS A 182 -2.02 3.64 -0.11
C CYS A 182 -3.26 4.49 0.17
N ARG A 183 -4.40 3.82 0.42
CA ARG A 183 -5.55 4.42 1.10
C ARG A 183 -5.26 4.36 2.60
N THR A 184 -4.93 5.49 3.22
CA THR A 184 -4.57 5.52 4.65
C THR A 184 -5.81 5.66 5.52
N VAL A 185 -5.97 4.75 6.49
CA VAL A 185 -7.10 4.73 7.43
C VAL A 185 -6.56 4.88 8.85
N TRP A 186 -6.94 5.95 9.54
CA TRP A 186 -6.68 6.12 10.96
C TRP A 186 -7.76 5.43 11.78
N LEU A 187 -7.37 4.38 12.52
CA LEU A 187 -8.22 3.75 13.52
C LEU A 187 -8.11 4.52 14.84
N GLN A 188 -9.23 5.10 15.25
CA GLN A 188 -9.38 5.85 16.49
C GLN A 188 -9.95 4.95 17.59
N ALA A 189 -9.48 5.15 18.81
CA ALA A 189 -10.11 4.64 20.01
C ALA A 189 -9.90 5.64 21.14
N THR A 190 -10.76 5.62 22.16
CA THR A 190 -10.51 6.44 23.35
C THR A 190 -9.25 5.96 24.07
N PRO A 191 -8.53 6.84 24.80
CA PRO A 191 -7.35 6.45 25.59
C PRO A 191 -7.62 5.29 26.55
N GLU A 192 -8.82 5.25 27.14
CA GLU A 192 -9.26 4.21 28.06
C GLU A 192 -9.38 2.85 27.36
N GLU A 193 -9.88 2.83 26.12
CA GLU A 193 -9.97 1.61 25.34
C GLU A 193 -8.64 1.14 24.78
N HIS A 194 -7.78 2.07 24.34
CA HIS A 194 -6.40 1.75 23.98
C HIS A 194 -5.72 1.01 25.13
N TRP A 195 -5.86 1.54 26.35
CA TRP A 195 -5.29 0.96 27.55
C TRP A 195 -5.87 -0.43 27.87
N ARG A 196 -7.19 -0.56 27.89
CA ARG A 196 -7.88 -1.85 28.14
C ARG A 196 -7.40 -2.94 27.16
N ARG A 197 -7.40 -2.65 25.86
CA ARG A 197 -7.01 -3.61 24.81
C ARG A 197 -5.53 -3.98 24.90
N VAL A 198 -4.68 -3.03 25.28
CA VAL A 198 -3.25 -3.28 25.50
C VAL A 198 -3.02 -4.26 26.67
N LEU A 199 -3.78 -4.13 27.76
CA LEU A 199 -3.74 -5.06 28.89
C LEU A 199 -4.21 -6.46 28.51
N GLU A 200 -5.33 -6.55 27.78
CA GLU A 200 -5.92 -7.82 27.32
C GLU A 200 -4.97 -8.60 26.39
N GLN A 201 -4.16 -7.90 25.58
CA GLN A 201 -3.20 -8.50 24.67
C GLN A 201 -1.96 -9.07 25.37
N GLY A 202 -1.80 -8.89 26.68
CA GLY A 202 -0.65 -9.39 27.43
C GLY A 202 0.67 -8.73 27.04
N ASP A 203 0.62 -7.66 26.25
CA ASP A 203 1.76 -6.90 25.75
C ASP A 203 2.22 -5.89 26.83
N VAL A 204 2.48 -6.43 28.02
CA VAL A 204 2.93 -5.70 29.21
C VAL A 204 4.42 -5.44 29.08
N ARG A 205 4.80 -4.36 28.39
CA ARG A 205 6.11 -3.73 28.66
C ARG A 205 6.18 -3.38 30.15
N PRO A 206 7.37 -3.39 30.78
CA PRO A 206 7.53 -3.13 32.21
C PRO A 206 7.04 -1.72 32.56
N GLY A 207 5.75 -1.58 32.87
CA GLY A 207 5.04 -0.31 32.99
C GLY A 207 3.53 -0.40 32.82
N ALA A 208 2.98 -1.45 32.20
CA ALA A 208 1.53 -1.53 31.96
C ALA A 208 0.65 -1.72 33.22
N ALA A 209 1.22 -1.97 34.40
CA ALA A 209 0.50 -1.91 35.68
C ALA A 209 0.67 -0.56 36.43
N ASN A 210 1.40 0.40 35.83
CA ASN A 210 1.74 1.67 36.46
C ASN A 210 0.75 2.77 36.03
N PRO A 211 0.12 3.52 36.96
CA PRO A 211 -0.66 4.73 36.65
C PRO A 211 0.08 5.72 35.73
N GLN A 212 1.41 5.76 35.80
CA GLN A 212 2.26 6.57 34.92
C GLN A 212 2.12 6.18 33.43
N ALA A 213 1.97 4.90 33.12
CA ALA A 213 1.90 4.43 31.73
C ALA A 213 0.59 4.86 31.04
N GLN A 214 -0.51 5.00 31.78
CA GLN A 214 -1.75 5.57 31.24
C GLN A 214 -1.57 7.07 30.92
N VAL A 215 -0.83 7.80 31.75
CA VAL A 215 -0.49 9.22 31.50
C VAL A 215 0.41 9.35 30.28
N GLU A 216 1.43 8.50 30.16
CA GLU A 216 2.33 8.45 28.99
C GLU A 216 1.59 8.10 27.70
N LEU A 217 0.68 7.13 27.74
CA LEU A 217 -0.16 6.77 26.60
C LEU A 217 -1.01 7.96 26.14
N ARG A 218 -1.65 8.67 27.07
CA ARG A 218 -2.43 9.88 26.78
C ARG A 218 -1.57 10.99 26.17
N ALA A 219 -0.38 11.22 26.72
CA ALA A 219 0.57 12.20 26.19
C ALA A 219 1.02 11.82 24.77
N LEU A 220 1.28 10.54 24.53
CA LEU A 220 1.68 10.02 23.23
C LEU A 220 0.57 10.13 22.18
N LEU A 221 -0.67 9.81 22.55
CA LEU A 221 -1.85 10.01 21.71
C LEU A 221 -1.96 11.48 21.31
N LYS A 222 -1.96 12.40 22.29
CA LYS A 222 -2.07 13.84 22.05
C LYS A 222 -0.98 14.37 21.13
N ALA A 223 0.26 13.88 21.28
CA ALA A 223 1.37 14.29 20.43
C ALA A 223 1.26 13.77 18.98
N ARG A 224 0.72 12.56 18.78
CA ARG A 224 0.64 11.92 17.45
C ARG A 224 -0.68 12.16 16.73
N GLU A 225 -1.73 12.60 17.42
CA GLU A 225 -3.04 12.89 16.85
C GLU A 225 -3.00 13.81 15.61
N PRO A 226 -2.24 14.93 15.60
CA PRO A 226 -2.16 15.78 14.41
C PRO A 226 -1.49 15.10 13.21
N LEU A 227 -0.69 14.06 13.45
CA LEU A 227 -0.04 13.27 12.39
C LEU A 227 -1.00 12.20 11.86
N TYR A 228 -1.68 11.49 12.76
CA TYR A 228 -2.71 10.52 12.36
C TYR A 228 -3.88 11.19 11.60
N ALA A 229 -4.26 12.40 11.99
CA ALA A 229 -5.33 13.17 11.35
C ALA A 229 -5.04 13.52 9.88
N GLN A 230 -3.79 13.40 9.42
CA GLN A 230 -3.43 13.56 8.00
C GLN A 230 -3.70 12.30 7.16
N ALA A 231 -4.21 11.22 7.77
CA ALA A 231 -4.72 10.09 7.02
C ALA A 231 -5.96 10.50 6.21
N GLU A 232 -6.08 9.94 5.02
CA GLU A 232 -7.21 10.17 4.11
C GLU A 232 -8.59 9.93 4.75
N MET A 233 -8.69 8.98 5.68
CA MET A 233 -9.94 8.66 6.37
C MET A 233 -9.68 8.23 7.81
N SER A 234 -10.66 8.45 8.68
CA SER A 234 -10.65 7.97 10.06
C SER A 234 -11.92 7.17 10.37
N VAL A 235 -11.80 6.23 11.31
CA VAL A 235 -12.90 5.41 11.83
C VAL A 235 -12.75 5.22 13.33
N ASP A 236 -13.84 5.47 14.07
CA ASP A 236 -13.91 5.29 15.51
C ASP A 236 -14.26 3.85 15.87
N THR A 237 -13.25 3.11 16.33
CA THR A 237 -13.37 1.70 16.72
C THR A 237 -13.99 1.50 18.11
N SER A 238 -14.26 2.58 18.85
CA SER A 238 -14.94 2.54 20.15
C SER A 238 -16.46 2.38 20.04
N ARG A 239 -17.04 2.85 18.92
CA ARG A 239 -18.50 2.95 18.76
C ARG A 239 -19.11 1.85 17.90
N ALA A 240 -18.42 1.47 16.82
CA ALA A 240 -19.02 0.66 15.75
C ALA A 240 -18.83 -0.87 15.92
N GLY A 241 -18.06 -1.32 16.92
CA GLY A 241 -17.59 -2.70 16.96
C GLY A 241 -16.70 -3.06 15.77
N VAL A 242 -16.26 -4.32 15.67
CA VAL A 242 -15.38 -4.77 14.58
C VAL A 242 -16.10 -4.70 13.23
N ASP A 243 -17.29 -5.31 13.13
CA ASP A 243 -18.04 -5.41 11.87
C ASP A 243 -18.49 -4.05 11.36
N GLY A 244 -18.99 -3.17 12.24
CA GLY A 244 -19.40 -1.83 11.87
C GLY A 244 -18.23 -0.97 11.39
N ALA A 245 -17.06 -1.10 12.02
CA ALA A 245 -15.85 -0.42 11.55
C ALA A 245 -15.40 -0.95 10.18
N VAL A 246 -15.44 -2.26 9.96
CA VAL A 246 -15.08 -2.86 8.66
C VAL A 246 -16.01 -2.39 7.55
N GLU A 247 -17.33 -2.39 7.77
CA GLU A 247 -18.30 -1.91 6.77
C GLU A 247 -18.18 -0.40 6.53
N GLU A 248 -17.90 0.40 7.58
CA GLU A 248 -17.63 1.82 7.41
C GLU A 248 -16.40 2.07 6.53
N ILE A 249 -15.31 1.32 6.76
CA ILE A 249 -14.09 1.43 5.95
C ILE A 249 -14.40 1.00 4.52
N ALA A 250 -15.02 -0.16 4.31
CA ALA A 250 -15.34 -0.69 2.98
C ALA A 250 -16.18 0.31 2.18
N ARG A 251 -17.24 0.87 2.78
CA ARG A 251 -18.09 1.88 2.14
C ARG A 251 -17.33 3.17 1.76
N LYS A 252 -16.38 3.60 2.59
CA LYS A 252 -15.54 4.79 2.31
C LYS A 252 -14.49 4.53 1.22
N LEU A 253 -14.17 3.27 0.92
CA LEU A 253 -13.23 2.88 -0.13
C LEU A 253 -13.88 2.82 -1.52
N GLY A 254 -15.21 2.68 -1.62
CA GLY A 254 -15.97 2.58 -2.86
C GLY A 254 -16.38 1.16 -3.16
#